data_AF-A0A561TAY6-F1
#
_entry.id   AF-A0A561TAY6-F1
#
_cell.length_a   1.000
_cell.length_b   1.000
_cell.length_c   1.000
_cell.angle_alpha   90.00
_cell.angle_beta   90.00
_cell.angle_gamma   90.00
#
_symmetry.space_group_name_H-M   'P 1'
#
loop_
_entity.id
_entity.type
_entity.pdbx_description
1 polymer ?
#
loop_
_entity_poly.entity_id
_entity_poly.type
_entity_poly.pdbx_seq_one_letter_code
_entity_poly.pdbx_strand_id
1 'polypeptide(L)'
;MTHPYARELGDFLRARRDRLHPRDVGLEPGGRRKVTGLRREELALLAGLSTDYYQRMEQGREVRPSDDVLDALAGALGLDEAERRHLFGLARAARRPVPARPDRGPERVPDSTRRLLRVMDTPAVVLGRHLDLLAWNPMAEVLLGSPDGYPPDRLNMLLLLFDDTQTGERSCPDWERQALEYIGMMRAAVATDPTHPRATSIIGELSIRSAEFRRLWARHDVRVSVSGTKTFRVPEVGDVVLDWDTYPLPGRPGPVMLVFTAEPGSADADRLHLLASLRASRSHGKAAPPAASH
;
A
#
# COMPACT_ATOMS: atom_id res chain seq x y z
N MET A 1 -20.83 -5.27 19.69
CA MET A 1 -19.92 -5.39 18.54
C MET A 1 -18.78 -4.41 18.72
N THR A 2 -17.53 -4.84 18.53
CA THR A 2 -16.34 -4.00 18.67
C THR A 2 -16.36 -2.89 17.61
N HIS A 3 -16.07 -1.65 17.99
CA HIS A 3 -15.99 -0.54 17.04
C HIS A 3 -14.88 -0.82 16.00
N PRO A 4 -15.14 -0.70 14.68
CA PRO A 4 -14.20 -1.14 13.65
C PRO A 4 -12.82 -0.46 13.76
N TYR A 5 -12.80 0.85 14.01
CA TYR A 5 -11.56 1.60 14.23
C TYR A 5 -10.84 1.22 15.53
N ALA A 6 -11.58 0.79 16.56
CA ALA A 6 -10.95 0.32 17.81
C ALA A 6 -10.28 -1.04 17.61
N ARG A 7 -10.85 -1.90 16.74
CA ARG A 7 -10.21 -3.14 16.31
C ARG A 7 -8.92 -2.87 15.54
N GLU A 8 -8.96 -1.97 14.54
CA GLU A 8 -7.76 -1.57 13.79
C GLU A 8 -6.69 -0.96 14.70
N LEU A 9 -7.08 -0.12 15.67
CA LEU A 9 -6.18 0.40 16.69
C LEU A 9 -5.53 -0.72 17.50
N GLY A 10 -6.32 -1.69 17.96
CA GLY A 10 -5.82 -2.81 18.75
C GLY A 10 -4.88 -3.72 17.96
N ASP A 11 -5.19 -4.00 16.70
CA ASP A 11 -4.34 -4.82 15.82
C ASP A 11 -3.05 -4.07 15.46
N PHE A 12 -3.09 -2.75 15.24
CA PHE A 12 -1.90 -1.91 15.07
C PHE A 12 -0.99 -1.94 16.31
N LEU A 13 -1.55 -1.72 17.51
CA LEU A 13 -0.78 -1.77 18.77
C LEU A 13 -0.14 -3.14 18.98
N ARG A 14 -0.89 -4.22 18.73
CA ARG A 14 -0.36 -5.60 18.84
C ARG A 14 0.83 -5.81 17.93
N ALA A 15 0.70 -5.45 16.66
CA ALA A 15 1.75 -5.67 15.67
C ALA A 15 3.02 -4.85 15.97
N ARG A 16 2.88 -3.62 16.50
CA ARG A 16 4.02 -2.80 16.92
C ARG A 16 4.70 -3.38 18.16
N ARG A 17 3.93 -3.82 19.16
CA ARG A 17 4.43 -4.48 20.36
C ARG A 17 5.21 -5.76 20.02
N ASP A 18 4.68 -6.58 19.11
CA ASP A 18 5.27 -7.87 18.75
C ASP A 18 6.61 -7.74 18.00
N ARG A 19 6.96 -6.54 17.50
CA ARG A 19 8.23 -6.27 16.79
C ARG A 19 9.36 -5.77 17.68
N LEU A 20 9.05 -5.23 18.86
CA LEU A 20 10.05 -4.68 19.77
C LEU A 20 10.65 -5.79 20.64
N HIS A 21 11.97 -5.86 20.70
CA HIS A 21 12.64 -6.76 21.62
C HIS A 21 12.85 -6.05 22.98
N PRO A 22 12.76 -6.75 24.13
CA PRO A 22 12.99 -6.14 25.45
C PRO A 22 14.27 -5.32 25.55
N ARG A 23 15.35 -5.83 24.95
CA ARG A 23 16.66 -5.16 24.97
C ARG A 23 16.66 -3.83 24.24
N ASP A 24 15.84 -3.67 23.20
CA ASP A 24 15.75 -2.43 22.41
C ASP A 24 15.15 -1.27 23.22
N VAL A 25 14.43 -1.61 24.30
CA VAL A 25 13.76 -0.67 25.21
C VAL A 25 14.37 -0.71 26.62
N GLY A 26 15.59 -1.24 26.75
CA GLY A 26 16.32 -1.25 28.02
C GLY A 26 15.80 -2.23 29.08
N LEU A 27 15.01 -3.24 28.67
CA LEU A 27 14.50 -4.30 29.54
C LEU A 27 15.34 -5.57 29.39
N GLU A 28 15.64 -6.21 30.52
CA GLU A 28 16.24 -7.53 30.51
C GLU A 28 15.19 -8.59 30.10
N PRO A 29 15.50 -9.49 29.16
CA PRO A 29 14.60 -10.58 28.83
C PRO A 29 14.42 -11.48 30.06
N GLY A 30 13.26 -11.39 30.74
CA GLY A 30 12.92 -12.30 31.82
C GLY A 30 12.96 -13.78 31.37
N GLY A 31 13.12 -14.72 32.32
CA GLY A 31 13.24 -16.16 32.03
C GLY A 31 12.06 -16.77 31.24
N ARG A 32 12.24 -18.01 30.73
CA ARG A 32 11.30 -18.82 29.89
C ARG A 32 10.19 -18.00 29.20
N ARG A 33 10.59 -17.23 28.18
CA ARG A 33 9.70 -16.37 27.38
C ARG A 33 9.02 -17.18 26.26
N LYS A 34 7.70 -16.99 26.09
CA LYS A 34 6.91 -17.63 25.00
C LYS A 34 6.72 -16.74 23.77
N VAL A 35 6.97 -15.43 23.88
CA VAL A 35 6.72 -14.42 22.83
C VAL A 35 8.04 -13.73 22.49
N THR A 36 8.33 -13.51 21.21
CA THR A 36 9.56 -12.85 20.76
C THR A 36 9.57 -11.35 21.07
N GLY A 37 8.47 -10.65 20.78
CA GLY A 37 8.30 -9.22 21.07
C GLY A 37 7.91 -8.93 22.53
N LEU A 38 7.68 -7.66 22.86
CA LEU A 38 7.29 -7.21 24.20
C LEU A 38 5.99 -7.86 24.70
N ARG A 39 5.91 -8.17 25.99
CA ARG A 39 4.67 -8.58 26.65
C ARG A 39 3.77 -7.37 26.88
N ARG A 40 2.47 -7.62 27.10
CA ARG A 40 1.50 -6.56 27.43
C ARG A 40 1.90 -5.80 28.69
N GLU A 41 2.35 -6.53 29.72
CA GLU A 41 2.82 -5.96 30.99
C GLU A 41 4.07 -5.07 30.82
N GLU A 42 5.02 -5.48 29.96
CA GLU A 42 6.24 -4.72 29.68
C GLU A 42 5.91 -3.41 28.96
N LEU A 43 5.07 -3.46 27.92
CA LEU A 43 4.69 -2.24 27.20
C LEU A 43 3.81 -1.31 28.06
N ALA A 44 2.90 -1.86 28.86
CA ALA A 44 2.09 -1.07 29.78
C ALA A 44 2.98 -0.33 30.79
N LEU A 45 3.99 -1.01 31.35
CA LEU A 45 4.98 -0.38 32.23
C LEU A 45 5.73 0.76 31.55
N LEU A 46 6.25 0.54 30.34
CA LEU A 46 6.98 1.57 29.57
C LEU A 46 6.10 2.79 29.25
N ALA A 47 4.81 2.58 28.99
CA ALA A 47 3.86 3.66 28.71
C ALA A 47 3.22 4.27 29.97
N GLY A 48 3.56 3.82 31.18
CA GLY A 48 2.94 4.30 32.42
C GLY A 48 1.44 3.95 32.56
N LEU A 49 1.02 2.83 31.98
CA LEU A 49 -0.37 2.36 31.94
C LEU A 49 -0.56 1.09 32.79
N SER A 50 -1.82 0.80 33.16
CA SER A 50 -2.14 -0.51 33.72
C SER A 50 -2.21 -1.58 32.61
N THR A 51 -1.78 -2.80 32.93
CA THR A 51 -1.82 -3.94 32.00
C THR A 51 -3.24 -4.23 31.50
N ASP A 52 -4.25 -4.12 32.37
CA ASP A 52 -5.66 -4.29 31.99
C ASP A 52 -6.10 -3.23 30.97
N TYR A 53 -5.74 -1.96 31.21
CA TYR A 53 -6.09 -0.87 30.32
C TYR A 53 -5.47 -1.07 28.92
N TYR A 54 -4.18 -1.42 28.86
CA TYR A 54 -3.52 -1.75 27.60
C TYR A 54 -4.14 -2.97 26.91
N GLN A 55 -4.43 -4.04 27.66
CA GLN A 55 -5.07 -5.23 27.11
C GLN A 55 -6.44 -4.94 26.50
N ARG A 56 -7.27 -4.10 27.13
CA ARG A 56 -8.57 -3.71 26.58
C ARG A 56 -8.42 -2.92 25.29
N MET A 57 -7.42 -2.04 25.19
CA MET A 57 -7.12 -1.31 23.95
C MET A 57 -6.71 -2.27 22.84
N GLU A 58 -5.81 -3.22 23.12
CA GLU A 58 -5.35 -4.21 22.13
C GLU A 58 -6.48 -5.16 21.66
N GLN A 59 -7.53 -5.34 22.47
CA GLN A 59 -8.72 -6.11 22.13
C GLN A 59 -9.78 -5.28 21.38
N GLY A 60 -9.54 -3.98 21.18
CA GLY A 60 -10.50 -3.04 20.60
C GLY A 60 -11.75 -2.80 21.45
N ARG A 61 -11.74 -3.19 22.74
CA ARG A 61 -12.87 -2.95 23.65
C ARG A 61 -13.03 -1.45 23.90
N GLU A 62 -14.17 -1.03 24.44
CA GLU A 62 -14.50 0.40 24.65
C GLU A 62 -13.54 1.08 25.63
N VAL A 63 -12.41 1.54 25.09
CA VAL A 63 -11.45 2.42 25.72
C VAL A 63 -11.23 3.60 24.79
N ARG A 64 -11.30 4.79 25.38
CA ARG A 64 -11.06 6.06 24.69
C ARG A 64 -9.76 6.61 25.26
N PRO A 65 -8.58 6.16 24.77
CA PRO A 65 -7.30 6.71 25.22
C PRO A 65 -7.29 8.21 25.01
N SER A 66 -6.74 8.98 25.94
CA SER A 66 -6.48 10.42 25.75
C SER A 66 -5.31 10.63 24.79
N ASP A 67 -5.08 11.86 24.33
CA ASP A 67 -3.93 12.16 23.47
C ASP A 67 -2.61 11.91 24.24
N ASP A 68 -2.54 12.22 25.54
CA ASP A 68 -1.37 11.88 26.40
C ASP A 68 -1.08 10.38 26.46
N VAL A 69 -2.13 9.53 26.54
CA VAL A 69 -1.98 8.07 26.50
C VAL A 69 -1.43 7.61 25.16
N LEU A 70 -1.90 8.22 24.06
CA LEU A 70 -1.39 7.91 22.72
C LEU A 70 0.06 8.35 22.55
N ASP A 71 0.44 9.49 23.12
CA ASP A 71 1.82 9.96 23.13
C ASP A 71 2.74 9.02 23.91
N ALA A 72 2.33 8.59 25.10
CA ALA A 72 3.08 7.63 25.91
C ALA A 72 3.25 6.29 25.19
N LEU A 73 2.18 5.78 24.56
CA LEU A 73 2.24 4.55 23.75
C LEU A 73 3.17 4.71 22.54
N ALA A 74 3.09 5.83 21.83
CA ALA A 74 3.92 6.08 20.67
C ALA A 74 5.40 6.19 21.04
N GLY A 75 5.73 6.82 22.17
CA GLY A 75 7.08 6.86 22.71
C GLY A 75 7.59 5.48 23.12
N ALA A 76 6.80 4.74 23.90
CA ALA A 76 7.16 3.38 24.33
C ALA A 76 7.32 2.40 23.16
N LEU A 77 6.59 2.62 22.06
CA LEU A 77 6.66 1.81 20.85
C LEU A 77 7.73 2.29 19.85
N GLY A 78 8.41 3.42 20.12
CA GLY A 78 9.38 4.00 19.19
C GLY A 78 8.81 4.35 17.81
N LEU A 79 7.54 4.77 17.76
CA LEU A 79 6.84 5.02 16.49
C LEU A 79 7.42 6.22 15.76
N ASP A 80 7.57 6.09 14.44
CA ASP A 80 7.92 7.23 13.58
C ASP A 80 6.74 8.20 13.38
N GLU A 81 6.98 9.33 12.71
CA GLU A 81 5.96 10.36 12.51
C GLU A 81 4.74 9.87 11.69
N ALA A 82 4.93 8.95 10.73
CA ALA A 82 3.83 8.40 9.95
C ALA A 82 2.96 7.45 10.78
N GLU A 83 3.61 6.60 11.57
CA GLU A 83 3.00 5.64 12.49
C GLU A 83 2.26 6.36 13.63
N ARG A 84 2.85 7.44 14.16
CA ARG A 84 2.18 8.34 15.12
C ARG A 84 0.91 8.94 14.53
N ARG A 85 0.98 9.55 13.35
CA ARG A 85 -0.22 10.10 12.69
C ARG A 85 -1.29 9.03 12.47
N HIS A 86 -0.90 7.81 12.12
CA HIS A 86 -1.82 6.69 11.98
C HIS A 86 -2.48 6.28 13.29
N LEU A 87 -1.68 6.11 14.36
CA LEU A 87 -2.17 5.79 15.71
C LEU A 87 -3.23 6.80 16.17
N PHE A 88 -2.92 8.10 16.06
CA PHE A 88 -3.84 9.17 16.44
C PHE A 88 -5.08 9.21 15.54
N GLY A 89 -4.92 8.96 14.23
CA GLY A 89 -6.03 8.86 13.28
C GLY A 89 -7.04 7.78 13.67
N LEU A 90 -6.55 6.56 13.93
CA LEU A 90 -7.36 5.42 14.36
C LEU A 90 -8.07 5.71 15.70
N ALA A 91 -7.34 6.24 16.68
CA ALA A 91 -7.92 6.55 17.99
C ALA A 91 -9.00 7.63 17.91
N ARG A 92 -8.76 8.72 17.15
CA ARG A 92 -9.77 9.78 16.94
C ARG A 92 -11.01 9.25 16.22
N ALA A 93 -10.83 8.38 15.22
CA ALA A 93 -11.93 7.74 14.53
C ALA A 93 -12.70 6.79 15.46
N ALA A 94 -12.01 6.07 16.35
CA ALA A 94 -12.62 5.19 17.35
C ALA A 94 -13.44 5.94 18.43
N ARG A 95 -13.15 7.22 18.68
CA ARG A 95 -13.92 8.08 19.59
C ARG A 95 -15.23 8.61 18.97
N ARG A 96 -15.36 8.56 17.64
CA ARG A 96 -16.52 9.09 16.90
C ARG A 96 -17.52 7.98 16.60
N PRO A 97 -18.83 8.27 16.55
CA PRO A 97 -19.81 7.31 16.04
C PRO A 97 -19.46 6.91 14.61
N VAL A 98 -19.60 5.62 14.29
CA VAL A 98 -19.50 5.15 12.90
C VAL A 98 -20.57 5.86 12.07
N PRO A 99 -20.20 6.54 10.97
CA PRO A 99 -21.19 7.16 10.08
C PRO A 99 -22.20 6.13 9.59
N ALA A 100 -23.50 6.44 9.67
CA ALA A 100 -24.57 5.52 9.24
C ALA A 100 -24.50 5.20 7.73
N ARG A 101 -23.94 6.10 6.92
CA ARG A 101 -23.67 5.92 5.49
C ARG A 101 -22.33 6.57 5.13
N PRO A 102 -21.22 5.81 5.13
CA PRO A 102 -19.98 6.31 4.55
C PRO A 102 -20.17 6.59 3.06
N ASP A 103 -19.59 7.68 2.56
CA ASP A 103 -19.60 7.98 1.12
C ASP A 103 -18.67 6.98 0.40
N ARG A 104 -19.29 6.05 -0.32
CA ARG A 104 -18.63 4.99 -1.07
C ARG A 104 -18.86 5.15 -2.57
N GLY A 105 -19.13 6.37 -3.04
CA GLY A 105 -19.25 6.65 -4.46
C GLY A 105 -18.05 6.12 -5.26
N PRO A 106 -18.25 5.77 -6.55
CA PRO A 106 -17.16 5.30 -7.39
C PRO A 106 -16.11 6.40 -7.54
N GLU A 107 -14.85 6.02 -7.42
CA GLU A 107 -13.74 6.94 -7.65
C GLU A 107 -13.64 7.24 -9.15
N ARG A 108 -13.55 8.53 -9.48
CA ARG A 108 -13.48 8.99 -10.87
C ARG A 108 -12.14 9.66 -11.11
N VAL A 109 -11.46 9.23 -12.16
CA VAL A 109 -10.28 9.94 -12.68
C VAL A 109 -10.76 11.25 -13.32
N PRO A 110 -10.21 12.42 -12.94
CA PRO A 110 -10.53 13.67 -13.60
C PRO A 110 -10.16 13.65 -15.09
N ASP A 111 -10.95 14.30 -15.94
CA ASP A 111 -10.68 14.33 -17.39
C ASP A 111 -9.39 15.09 -17.73
N SER A 112 -8.99 16.06 -16.91
CA SER A 112 -7.68 16.70 -16.99
C SER A 112 -6.55 15.70 -16.78
N THR A 113 -6.67 14.80 -15.80
CA THR A 113 -5.70 13.72 -15.57
C THR A 113 -5.67 12.75 -16.74
N ARG A 114 -6.82 12.38 -17.32
CA ARG A 114 -6.84 11.54 -18.53
C ARG A 114 -6.15 12.22 -19.72
N ARG A 115 -6.31 13.55 -19.88
CA ARG A 115 -5.56 14.33 -20.89
C ARG A 115 -4.06 14.33 -20.60
N LEU A 116 -3.67 14.49 -19.34
CA LEU A 116 -2.27 14.46 -18.92
C LEU A 116 -1.62 13.11 -19.22
N LEU A 117 -2.25 11.99 -18.84
CA LEU A 117 -1.73 10.64 -19.12
C LEU A 117 -1.46 10.42 -20.62
N ARG A 118 -2.24 11.03 -21.52
CA ARG A 118 -2.04 10.88 -22.97
C ARG A 118 -0.81 11.59 -23.52
N VAL A 119 -0.31 12.63 -22.83
CA VAL A 119 0.84 13.42 -23.28
C VAL A 119 2.13 13.09 -22.52
N MET A 120 2.04 12.25 -21.48
CA MET A 120 3.19 11.82 -20.71
C MET A 120 3.94 10.68 -21.41
N ASP A 121 5.23 10.90 -21.67
CA ASP A 121 6.15 9.88 -22.19
C ASP A 121 6.80 9.04 -21.07
N THR A 122 6.54 9.40 -19.82
CA THR A 122 6.97 8.68 -18.62
C THR A 122 5.86 7.72 -18.17
N PRO A 123 6.17 6.46 -17.79
CA PRO A 123 5.15 5.52 -17.29
C PRO A 123 4.34 6.10 -16.12
N ALA A 124 3.01 6.07 -16.22
CA ALA A 124 2.12 6.60 -15.20
C ALA A 124 0.79 5.84 -15.11
N VAL A 125 0.31 5.65 -13.88
CA VAL A 125 -0.98 5.02 -13.57
C VAL A 125 -1.76 5.83 -12.55
N VAL A 126 -3.08 5.67 -12.55
CA VAL A 126 -3.98 6.24 -11.54
C VAL A 126 -4.60 5.11 -10.75
N LEU A 127 -4.40 5.15 -9.44
CA LEU A 127 -4.91 4.19 -8.48
C LEU A 127 -6.06 4.79 -7.67
N GLY A 128 -7.10 4.00 -7.45
CA GLY A 128 -8.11 4.29 -6.44
C GLY A 128 -7.55 4.07 -5.03
N ARG A 129 -8.30 4.48 -4.01
CA ARG A 129 -7.93 4.35 -2.59
C ARG A 129 -7.59 2.92 -2.18
N HIS A 130 -8.21 1.92 -2.81
CA HIS A 130 -7.97 0.50 -2.57
C HIS A 130 -7.02 -0.14 -3.58
N LEU A 131 -6.24 0.68 -4.30
CA LEU A 131 -5.24 0.25 -5.30
C LEU A 131 -5.82 -0.37 -6.57
N ASP A 132 -7.11 -0.13 -6.82
CA ASP A 132 -7.72 -0.45 -8.11
C ASP A 132 -7.11 0.44 -9.20
N LEU A 133 -6.75 -0.14 -10.33
CA LEU A 133 -6.14 0.55 -11.45
C LEU A 133 -7.25 1.24 -12.27
N LEU A 134 -7.37 2.57 -12.14
CA LEU A 134 -8.48 3.35 -12.72
C LEU A 134 -8.17 3.95 -14.09
N ALA A 135 -6.89 4.23 -14.35
CA ALA A 135 -6.38 4.70 -15.64
C ALA A 135 -4.87 4.46 -15.70
N TRP A 136 -4.31 4.43 -16.90
CA TRP A 136 -2.88 4.29 -17.14
C TRP A 136 -2.53 4.94 -18.48
N ASN A 137 -1.26 5.32 -18.63
CA ASN A 137 -0.75 5.67 -19.93
C ASN A 137 -0.13 4.45 -20.60
N PRO A 138 0.10 4.50 -21.92
CA PRO A 138 0.61 3.33 -22.60
C PRO A 138 2.07 2.96 -22.26
N MET A 139 2.86 3.91 -21.74
CA MET A 139 4.20 3.60 -21.22
C MET A 139 4.12 2.75 -19.94
N ALA A 140 3.06 2.91 -19.13
CA ALA A 140 2.79 2.01 -18.03
C ALA A 140 2.44 0.60 -18.49
N GLU A 141 1.80 0.41 -19.65
CA GLU A 141 1.53 -0.95 -20.19
C GLU A 141 2.83 -1.68 -20.56
N VAL A 142 3.82 -0.95 -21.09
CA VAL A 142 5.14 -1.52 -21.40
C VAL A 142 5.86 -1.92 -20.11
N LEU A 143 5.77 -1.09 -19.08
CA LEU A 143 6.49 -1.31 -17.82
C LEU A 143 5.82 -2.34 -16.90
N LEU A 144 4.49 -2.28 -16.78
CA LEU A 144 3.69 -3.05 -15.83
C LEU A 144 2.89 -4.19 -16.50
N GLY A 145 3.00 -4.33 -17.82
CA GLY A 145 2.20 -5.24 -18.63
C GLY A 145 0.82 -4.68 -18.99
N SER A 146 0.22 -5.22 -20.04
CA SER A 146 -1.10 -4.79 -20.51
C SER A 146 -2.20 -5.22 -19.54
N PRO A 147 -3.03 -4.28 -19.07
CA PRO A 147 -4.18 -4.58 -18.21
C PRO A 147 -5.37 -5.17 -18.98
N ASP A 148 -5.40 -5.09 -20.31
CA ASP A 148 -6.53 -5.54 -21.14
C ASP A 148 -6.79 -7.06 -21.04
N GLY A 149 -5.80 -7.83 -20.61
CA GLY A 149 -5.94 -9.27 -20.37
C GLY A 149 -6.68 -9.63 -19.08
N TYR A 150 -7.04 -8.66 -18.24
CA TYR A 150 -7.63 -8.90 -16.93
C TYR A 150 -9.09 -8.45 -16.83
N PRO A 151 -9.93 -9.21 -16.12
CA PRO A 151 -11.25 -8.72 -15.73
C PRO A 151 -11.14 -7.42 -14.90
N PRO A 152 -12.07 -6.46 -15.04
CA PRO A 152 -11.99 -5.17 -14.35
C PRO A 152 -11.87 -5.26 -12.81
N ASP A 153 -12.45 -6.29 -12.20
CA ASP A 153 -12.39 -6.53 -10.76
C ASP A 153 -11.05 -7.13 -10.29
N ARG A 154 -10.22 -7.61 -11.22
CA ARG A 154 -8.85 -8.09 -10.97
C ARG A 154 -7.79 -7.02 -11.21
N LEU A 155 -8.16 -5.89 -11.81
CA LEU A 155 -7.27 -4.73 -12.01
C LEU A 155 -7.01 -4.00 -10.70
N ASN A 156 -6.20 -4.62 -9.86
CA ASN A 156 -5.78 -4.11 -8.56
C ASN A 156 -4.30 -4.42 -8.33
N MET A 157 -3.51 -3.44 -7.90
CA MET A 157 -2.06 -3.62 -7.79
C MET A 157 -1.65 -4.75 -6.85
N LEU A 158 -2.38 -4.99 -5.76
CA LEU A 158 -2.08 -6.12 -4.86
C LEU A 158 -2.50 -7.46 -5.46
N LEU A 159 -3.66 -7.53 -6.10
CA LEU A 159 -4.09 -8.78 -6.76
C LEU A 159 -3.12 -9.18 -7.88
N LEU A 160 -2.66 -8.20 -8.67
CA LEU A 160 -1.69 -8.41 -9.75
C LEU A 160 -0.31 -8.80 -9.20
N LEU A 161 0.14 -8.18 -8.11
CA LEU A 161 1.45 -8.44 -7.52
C LEU A 161 1.57 -9.82 -6.86
N PHE A 162 0.46 -10.35 -6.34
CA PHE A 162 0.37 -11.66 -5.69
C PHE A 162 -0.25 -12.74 -6.61
N ASP A 163 -0.26 -12.50 -7.93
CA ASP A 163 -0.69 -13.50 -8.91
C ASP A 163 0.47 -14.43 -9.29
N ASP A 164 0.48 -15.63 -8.71
CA ASP A 164 1.51 -16.65 -8.91
C ASP A 164 1.67 -17.07 -10.38
N THR A 165 0.62 -16.91 -11.21
CA THR A 165 0.65 -17.33 -12.63
C THR A 165 1.56 -16.47 -13.50
N GLN A 166 1.89 -15.25 -13.06
CA GLN A 166 2.80 -14.33 -13.78
C GLN A 166 4.08 -13.98 -13.00
N THR A 167 4.15 -14.36 -11.72
CA THR A 167 5.32 -14.12 -10.87
C THR A 167 6.57 -14.86 -11.39
N GLY A 168 6.39 -15.94 -12.15
CA GLY A 168 7.49 -16.70 -12.78
C GLY A 168 8.24 -15.97 -13.89
N GLU A 169 7.60 -15.04 -14.62
CA GLU A 169 8.24 -14.29 -15.72
C GLU A 169 8.65 -12.88 -15.29
N ARG A 170 7.96 -12.30 -14.29
CA ARG A 170 8.23 -10.98 -13.73
C ARG A 170 8.97 -11.11 -12.41
N SER A 171 10.19 -11.63 -12.46
CA SER A 171 11.10 -11.55 -11.32
C SER A 171 11.45 -10.08 -11.08
N CYS A 172 10.66 -9.40 -10.25
CA CYS A 172 11.05 -8.13 -9.66
C CYS A 172 12.06 -8.45 -8.57
N PRO A 173 13.32 -8.00 -8.70
CA PRO A 173 14.34 -8.21 -7.65
C PRO A 173 13.88 -7.68 -6.28
N ASP A 174 13.04 -6.64 -6.28
CA ASP A 174 12.53 -5.93 -5.11
C ASP A 174 11.05 -6.26 -4.79
N TRP A 175 10.54 -7.44 -5.16
CA TRP A 175 9.12 -7.80 -5.00
C TRP A 175 8.58 -7.56 -3.58
N GLU A 176 9.28 -8.03 -2.54
CA GLU A 176 8.82 -7.89 -1.15
C GLU A 176 8.74 -6.42 -0.75
N ARG A 177 9.69 -5.60 -1.21
CA ARG A 177 9.67 -4.15 -0.98
C ARG A 177 8.43 -3.53 -1.61
N GLN A 178 8.14 -3.84 -2.88
CA GLN A 178 6.95 -3.34 -3.57
C GLN A 178 5.65 -3.78 -2.89
N ALA A 179 5.59 -5.03 -2.42
CA ALA A 179 4.44 -5.55 -1.70
C ALA A 179 4.19 -4.75 -0.41
N LEU A 180 5.26 -4.43 0.34
CA LEU A 180 5.17 -3.60 1.54
C LEU A 180 4.69 -2.18 1.24
N GLU A 181 5.10 -1.57 0.13
CA GLU A 181 4.61 -0.25 -0.29
C GLU A 181 3.10 -0.27 -0.49
N TYR A 182 2.60 -1.19 -1.31
CA TYR A 182 1.17 -1.31 -1.60
C TYR A 182 0.36 -1.75 -0.38
N ILE A 183 0.88 -2.65 0.46
CA ILE A 183 0.25 -3.01 1.73
C ILE A 183 0.13 -1.77 2.64
N GLY A 184 1.17 -0.94 2.71
CA GLY A 184 1.16 0.30 3.47
C GLY A 184 0.08 1.28 3.00
N MET A 185 -0.06 1.46 1.68
CA MET A 185 -1.12 2.28 1.08
C MET A 185 -2.52 1.71 1.37
N MET A 186 -2.71 0.40 1.21
CA MET A 186 -3.97 -0.27 1.51
C MET A 186 -4.35 -0.12 2.99
N ARG A 187 -3.39 -0.21 3.91
CA ARG A 187 -3.62 0.03 5.35
C ARG A 187 -4.02 1.46 5.66
N ALA A 188 -3.40 2.43 5.00
CA ALA A 188 -3.82 3.82 5.12
C ALA A 188 -5.27 4.01 4.66
N ALA A 189 -5.69 3.34 3.59
CA ALA A 189 -7.08 3.37 3.12
C ALA A 189 -8.05 2.68 4.11
N VAL A 190 -7.70 1.48 4.61
CA VAL A 190 -8.51 0.76 5.63
C VAL A 190 -8.70 1.61 6.88
N ALA A 191 -7.69 2.36 7.32
CA ALA A 191 -7.84 3.25 8.47
C ALA A 191 -8.84 4.40 8.28
N THR A 192 -9.26 4.68 7.04
CA THR A 192 -10.29 5.70 6.74
C THR A 192 -11.70 5.13 6.61
N ASP A 193 -11.85 3.88 6.17
CA ASP A 193 -13.12 3.11 6.21
C ASP A 193 -12.80 1.61 6.37
N PRO A 194 -12.67 1.11 7.62
CA PRO A 194 -12.30 -0.29 7.87
C PRO A 194 -13.37 -1.28 7.43
N THR A 195 -14.56 -0.80 7.08
CA THR A 195 -15.71 -1.60 6.69
C THR A 195 -15.96 -1.57 5.18
N HIS A 196 -15.05 -0.98 4.41
CA HIS A 196 -15.23 -0.86 2.97
C HIS A 196 -15.19 -2.24 2.29
N PRO A 197 -16.25 -2.65 1.54
CA PRO A 197 -16.36 -4.01 1.01
C PRO A 197 -15.21 -4.38 0.06
N ARG A 198 -14.73 -3.43 -0.76
CA ARG A 198 -13.60 -3.66 -1.67
C ARG A 198 -12.31 -4.01 -0.92
N ALA A 199 -11.97 -3.29 0.15
CA ALA A 199 -10.79 -3.57 0.97
C ALA A 199 -10.93 -4.95 1.65
N THR A 200 -12.08 -5.21 2.28
CA THR A 200 -12.37 -6.49 2.93
C THR A 200 -12.25 -7.66 1.97
N SER A 201 -12.76 -7.51 0.74
CA SER A 201 -12.69 -8.55 -0.30
C SER A 201 -11.25 -8.86 -0.69
N ILE A 202 -10.45 -7.84 -1.03
CA ILE A 202 -9.06 -8.02 -1.48
C ILE A 202 -8.21 -8.61 -0.36
N ILE A 203 -8.29 -8.05 0.84
CA ILE A 203 -7.52 -8.52 2.01
C ILE A 203 -7.93 -9.94 2.37
N GLY A 204 -9.24 -10.25 2.36
CA GLY A 204 -9.75 -11.58 2.65
C GLY A 204 -9.26 -12.63 1.64
N GLU A 205 -9.36 -12.33 0.35
CA GLU A 205 -8.87 -13.21 -0.72
C GLU A 205 -7.37 -13.47 -0.59
N LEU A 206 -6.56 -12.42 -0.53
CA LEU A 206 -5.10 -12.54 -0.46
C LEU A 206 -4.65 -13.23 0.83
N SER A 207 -5.35 -12.99 1.94
CA SER A 207 -5.08 -13.68 3.21
C SER A 207 -5.37 -15.18 3.13
N ILE A 208 -6.31 -15.63 2.30
CA ILE A 208 -6.56 -17.06 2.10
C ILE A 208 -5.48 -17.66 1.20
N ARG A 209 -5.20 -17.00 0.06
CA ARG A 209 -4.41 -17.57 -1.03
C ARG A 209 -2.90 -17.47 -0.84
N SER A 210 -2.38 -16.43 -0.19
CA SER A 210 -0.93 -16.19 -0.11
C SER A 210 -0.42 -16.16 1.35
N ALA A 211 0.53 -17.04 1.66
CA ALA A 211 1.20 -17.06 2.96
C ALA A 211 2.10 -15.83 3.15
N GLU A 212 2.73 -15.39 2.06
CA GLU A 212 3.57 -14.20 1.99
C GLU A 212 2.73 -12.96 2.26
N PHE A 213 1.54 -12.83 1.66
CA PHE A 213 0.64 -11.72 1.94
C PHE A 213 0.27 -11.69 3.43
N ARG A 214 -0.11 -12.84 4.02
CA ARG A 214 -0.41 -12.92 5.46
C ARG A 214 0.76 -12.44 6.32
N ARG A 215 1.98 -12.90 6.00
CA ARG A 215 3.21 -12.50 6.71
C ARG A 215 3.45 -10.98 6.61
N LEU A 216 3.36 -10.43 5.40
CA LEU A 216 3.63 -9.01 5.16
C LEU A 216 2.52 -8.12 5.73
N TRP A 217 1.26 -8.53 5.58
CA TRP A 217 0.12 -7.84 6.18
C TRP A 217 0.26 -7.78 7.69
N ALA A 218 0.62 -8.88 8.37
CA ALA A 218 0.78 -8.93 9.82
C ALA A 218 1.82 -7.95 10.41
N ARG A 219 2.69 -7.36 9.58
CA ARG A 219 3.67 -6.35 10.03
C ARG A 219 3.01 -5.02 10.42
N HIS A 220 1.79 -4.73 9.94
CA HIS A 220 1.11 -3.44 10.15
C HIS A 220 1.98 -2.23 9.79
N ASP A 221 2.83 -2.37 8.77
CA ASP A 221 3.57 -1.26 8.18
C ASP A 221 2.56 -0.30 7.52
N VAL A 222 2.66 1.00 7.82
CA VAL A 222 1.77 2.04 7.29
C VAL A 222 2.61 3.01 6.49
N ARG A 223 2.19 3.31 5.26
CA ARG A 223 2.87 4.26 4.37
C ARG A 223 1.84 5.18 3.73
N VAL A 224 1.94 6.48 4.02
CA VAL A 224 0.91 7.49 3.67
C VAL A 224 1.26 8.24 2.37
N SER A 225 2.54 8.41 2.09
CA SER A 225 3.06 8.94 0.84
C SER A 225 4.29 8.13 0.52
N VAL A 226 4.38 7.69 -0.73
CA VAL A 226 5.36 6.71 -1.11
C VAL A 226 6.13 7.27 -2.28
N SER A 227 7.41 7.53 -2.02
CA SER A 227 8.40 7.74 -3.04
C SER A 227 9.56 6.80 -2.82
N GLY A 228 10.34 6.59 -3.85
CA GLY A 228 11.55 5.79 -3.78
C GLY A 228 11.86 5.17 -5.12
N THR A 229 12.59 4.08 -5.11
CA THR A 229 13.11 3.48 -6.33
C THR A 229 12.60 2.06 -6.49
N LYS A 230 12.31 1.67 -7.73
CA LYS A 230 11.82 0.35 -8.13
C LYS A 230 12.62 -0.18 -9.31
N THR A 231 12.99 -1.46 -9.21
CA THR A 231 13.64 -2.18 -10.30
C THR A 231 12.59 -2.98 -11.08
N PHE A 232 12.50 -2.70 -12.39
CA PHE A 232 11.63 -3.40 -13.31
C PHE A 232 12.46 -4.23 -14.28
N ARG A 233 12.13 -5.52 -14.40
CA ARG A 233 12.72 -6.36 -15.44
C ARG A 233 11.87 -6.28 -16.69
N VAL A 234 12.41 -5.66 -17.73
CA VAL A 234 11.74 -5.48 -19.02
C VAL A 234 12.44 -6.33 -20.08
N PRO A 235 11.78 -7.32 -20.71
CA PRO A 235 12.44 -8.27 -21.62
C PRO A 235 13.26 -7.62 -22.73
N GLU A 236 12.79 -6.49 -23.27
CA GLU A 236 13.43 -5.80 -24.40
C GLU A 236 14.69 -5.00 -24.03
N VAL A 237 14.83 -4.55 -22.77
CA VAL A 237 15.93 -3.62 -22.37
C VAL A 237 16.65 -4.02 -21.08
N GLY A 238 16.26 -5.14 -20.46
CA GLY A 238 16.82 -5.64 -19.21
C GLY A 238 16.21 -4.96 -17.98
N ASP A 239 16.99 -4.91 -16.91
CA ASP A 239 16.58 -4.26 -15.65
C ASP A 239 16.64 -2.72 -15.81
N VAL A 240 15.56 -2.05 -15.43
CA VAL A 240 15.41 -0.59 -15.43
C VAL A 240 15.09 -0.13 -14.02
N VAL A 241 15.91 0.78 -13.49
CA VAL A 241 15.75 1.34 -12.15
C VAL A 241 15.05 2.69 -12.27
N LEU A 242 13.86 2.81 -11.70
CA LEU A 242 13.02 4.00 -11.79
C LEU A 242 12.67 4.53 -10.41
N ASP A 243 12.77 5.84 -10.25
CA ASP A 243 12.13 6.52 -9.14
C ASP A 243 10.63 6.59 -9.36
N TRP A 244 9.87 6.55 -8.30
CA TRP A 244 8.43 6.70 -8.36
C TRP A 244 7.92 7.61 -7.28
N ASP A 245 6.85 8.33 -7.61
CA ASP A 245 6.18 9.26 -6.71
C ASP A 245 4.67 9.12 -6.82
N THR A 246 3.98 9.36 -5.70
CA THR A 246 2.52 9.45 -5.65
C THR A 246 2.04 10.91 -5.64
N TYR A 247 1.17 11.28 -6.59
CA TYR A 247 0.55 12.59 -6.71
C TYR A 247 -0.95 12.50 -6.44
N PRO A 248 -1.44 13.04 -5.31
CA PRO A 248 -2.88 13.06 -5.01
C PRO A 248 -3.67 13.85 -6.06
N LEU A 249 -4.79 13.30 -6.51
CA LEU A 249 -5.69 13.97 -7.46
C LEU A 249 -6.87 14.63 -6.74
N PRO A 250 -7.50 15.66 -7.35
CA PRO A 250 -8.72 16.25 -6.82
C PRO A 250 -9.86 15.22 -6.67
N GLY A 251 -10.60 15.34 -5.58
CA GLY A 251 -11.64 14.39 -5.15
C GLY A 251 -11.43 14.06 -3.68
N ARG A 252 -12.49 13.90 -2.87
CA ARG A 252 -12.36 13.56 -1.44
C ARG A 252 -13.23 12.35 -1.09
N PRO A 253 -12.64 11.21 -0.69
CA PRO A 253 -11.25 10.80 -0.93
C PRO A 253 -10.98 10.66 -2.43
N GLY A 254 -9.79 11.07 -2.88
CA GLY A 254 -9.43 11.14 -4.29
C GLY A 254 -8.44 10.05 -4.70
N PRO A 255 -8.45 9.63 -5.98
CA PRO A 255 -7.44 8.74 -6.51
C PRO A 255 -6.04 9.38 -6.48
N VAL A 256 -5.01 8.56 -6.61
CA VAL A 256 -3.60 9.00 -6.67
C VAL A 256 -3.00 8.61 -8.01
N MET A 257 -2.16 9.48 -8.58
CA MET A 257 -1.36 9.15 -9.76
C MET A 257 0.02 8.70 -9.31
N LEU A 258 0.47 7.52 -9.77
CA LEU A 258 1.85 7.07 -9.65
C LEU A 258 2.57 7.37 -10.95
N VAL A 259 3.75 7.96 -10.85
CA VAL A 259 4.62 8.27 -12.00
C VAL A 259 5.98 7.62 -11.76
N PHE A 260 6.58 7.02 -12.80
CA PHE A 260 7.88 6.35 -12.72
C PHE A 260 8.92 7.06 -13.58
N THR A 261 9.85 7.80 -12.98
CA THR A 261 10.85 8.63 -13.65
C THR A 261 12.24 8.02 -13.58
N ALA A 262 13.13 8.41 -14.48
CA ALA A 262 14.56 8.16 -14.39
C ALA A 262 15.30 9.50 -14.44
N GLU A 263 16.47 9.57 -13.80
CA GLU A 263 17.31 10.76 -13.83
C GLU A 263 17.71 11.10 -15.29
N PRO A 264 17.52 12.34 -15.77
CA PRO A 264 17.88 12.71 -17.13
C PRO A 264 19.35 12.41 -17.47
N GLY A 265 19.59 11.81 -18.65
CA GLY A 265 20.93 11.42 -19.09
C GLY A 265 21.51 10.17 -18.41
N SER A 266 20.73 9.50 -17.56
CA SER A 266 21.09 8.19 -17.02
C SER A 266 20.86 7.05 -18.02
N ALA A 267 21.50 5.91 -17.79
CA ALA A 267 21.27 4.71 -18.59
C ALA A 267 19.81 4.22 -18.50
N ASP A 268 19.12 4.45 -17.38
CA ASP A 268 17.72 4.06 -17.22
C ASP A 268 16.77 5.00 -17.99
N ALA A 269 17.13 6.28 -18.12
CA ALA A 269 16.43 7.20 -19.01
C ALA A 269 16.60 6.77 -20.48
N ASP A 270 17.80 6.36 -20.90
CA ASP A 270 18.04 5.83 -22.24
C ASP A 270 17.24 4.55 -22.51
N ARG A 271 17.15 3.63 -21.52
CA ARG A 271 16.31 2.43 -21.60
C ARG A 271 14.83 2.78 -21.73
N LEU A 272 14.32 3.75 -20.97
CA LEU A 272 12.94 4.23 -21.11
C LEU A 272 12.67 4.82 -22.49
N HIS A 273 13.58 5.64 -23.02
CA HIS A 273 13.46 6.19 -24.37
C HIS A 273 13.49 5.12 -25.45
N LEU A 274 14.33 4.10 -25.30
CA LEU A 274 14.36 2.94 -26.20
C LEU A 274 13.04 2.17 -26.15
N LEU A 275 12.47 1.94 -24.96
CA LEU A 275 11.16 1.31 -24.80
C LEU A 275 10.04 2.10 -25.47
N ALA A 276 10.03 3.42 -25.30
CA ALA A 276 9.06 4.29 -25.96
C ALA A 276 9.16 4.18 -27.50
N SER A 277 10.40 4.16 -28.02
CA SER A 277 10.68 4.02 -29.46
C SER A 277 10.21 2.67 -30.00
N LEU A 278 10.54 1.56 -29.31
CA LEU A 278 10.13 0.21 -29.70
C LEU A 278 8.60 0.07 -29.72
N ARG A 279 7.92 0.65 -28.73
CA ARG A 279 6.45 0.67 -28.69
C ARG A 279 5.88 1.45 -29.87
N ALA A 280 6.42 2.62 -30.19
CA ALA A 280 5.98 3.40 -31.33
C ALA A 280 6.16 2.62 -32.64
N SER A 281 7.25 1.88 -32.83
CA SER A 281 7.42 1.03 -34.02
C SER A 281 6.37 -0.10 -34.09
N ARG A 282 6.03 -0.73 -32.96
CA ARG A 282 4.99 -1.78 -32.90
C ARG A 282 3.59 -1.26 -33.20
N SER A 283 3.24 -0.05 -32.74
CA SER A 283 1.94 0.55 -33.03
C SER A 283 1.78 0.93 -34.51
N HIS A 284 2.85 1.41 -35.15
CA HIS A 284 2.85 1.69 -36.59
C HIS A 284 2.77 0.41 -37.45
N GLY A 285 3.39 -0.70 -37.02
CA GLY A 285 3.32 -1.98 -37.72
C GLY A 285 1.96 -2.69 -37.64
N LYS A 286 1.14 -2.41 -36.62
CA LYS A 286 -0.21 -2.99 -36.45
C LYS A 286 -1.28 -2.30 -37.30
N ALA A 287 -0.95 -1.19 -37.98
CA ALA A 287 -1.90 -0.31 -38.66
C ALA A 287 -2.09 -0.56 -40.17
N ALA A 288 -1.65 -1.68 -40.75
CA ALA A 288 -1.92 -1.98 -42.16
C ALA A 288 -2.08 -3.48 -42.48
N PRO A 289 -3.17 -3.88 -43.14
CA PRO A 289 -3.08 -4.69 -44.35
C PRO A 289 -3.14 -3.76 -45.58
N PRO A 290 -2.36 -4.02 -46.65
CA PRO A 290 -2.57 -3.32 -47.90
C PRO A 290 -3.97 -3.66 -48.43
N ALA A 291 -4.72 -2.64 -48.83
CA ALA A 291 -5.91 -2.83 -49.65
C ALA A 291 -5.46 -3.54 -50.94
N ALA A 292 -5.80 -4.83 -51.06
CA ALA A 292 -5.67 -5.54 -52.32
C ALA A 292 -6.71 -4.96 -53.29
N SER A 293 -6.26 -4.07 -54.16
CA SER A 293 -6.92 -3.84 -55.45
C SER A 293 -6.67 -5.06 -56.32
N HIS A 294 -7.72 -5.80 -56.67
CA HIS A 294 -8.04 -6.31 -58.01
C HIS A 294 -9.30 -7.18 -57.97
#